data_AF-A0A353YZH6-F1
#
_entry.id   AF-A0A353YZH6-F1
#
_cell.length_a   1.000
_cell.length_b   1.000
_cell.length_c   1.000
_cell.angle_alpha   90.00
_cell.angle_beta   90.00
_cell.angle_gamma   90.00
#
_symmetry.space_group_name_H-M   'P 1'
#
loop_
_entity.id
_entity.type
_entity.pdbx_description
1 polymer ?
#
loop_
_entity_poly.entity_id
_entity_poly.type
_entity_poly.pdbx_seq_one_letter_code
_entity_poly.pdbx_strand_id
1 'polypeptide(L)'
;VRERKNLLPTTTGIDLINTISNDLLKSVELTGIWERKLRLIEKGKYEAKSFMDEMKTMVTDLVVEVKKENNAAIPIHKDEKLQTKNLKTNQKLKSETNDLTCPKCKQFPLIKGNTAYGCAGYKEGCDFKINFVNYGKKLSQNQFDDLICKGKTPLLKGFIINKQKVSGRLQLNDRFQLILLQDNAPARKSKEAGLNCPNCKTGKILKGKSAYGCSRFREGCHFLIRFDKLLKKYNTDVLTEEILLMWEKRE
;
A
#
# COMPACT_ATOMS: atom_id res chain seq x y z
N VAL A 1 -10.10 -7.98 20.62
CA VAL A 1 -11.57 -8.10 20.50
C VAL A 1 -11.90 -8.82 19.19
N ARG A 2 -12.79 -9.82 19.21
CA ARG A 2 -13.15 -10.56 17.99
C ARG A 2 -14.46 -10.00 17.44
N GLU A 3 -14.42 -9.43 16.25
CA GLU A 3 -15.60 -8.98 15.53
C GLU A 3 -15.83 -9.92 14.34
N ARG A 4 -16.75 -10.89 14.52
CA ARG A 4 -17.06 -11.93 13.52
C ARG A 4 -15.80 -12.72 13.12
N LYS A 5 -15.30 -12.48 11.90
CA LYS A 5 -14.10 -13.11 11.32
C LYS A 5 -12.82 -12.29 11.52
N ASN A 6 -12.93 -11.08 12.08
CA ASN A 6 -11.80 -10.18 12.28
C ASN A 6 -11.33 -10.23 13.74
N LEU A 7 -10.00 -10.22 13.93
CA LEU A 7 -9.36 -10.00 15.21
C LEU A 7 -8.87 -8.56 15.25
N LEU A 8 -9.42 -7.77 16.17
CA LEU A 8 -9.02 -6.39 16.40
C LEU A 8 -8.13 -6.30 17.64
N PRO A 9 -7.02 -5.54 17.59
CA PRO A 9 -6.17 -5.33 18.75
C PRO A 9 -6.89 -4.54 19.84
N THR A 10 -6.56 -4.79 21.10
CA THR A 10 -7.00 -3.96 22.23
C THR A 10 -6.13 -2.71 22.32
N THR A 11 -6.60 -1.66 22.98
CA THR A 11 -5.82 -0.45 23.25
C THR A 11 -4.51 -0.79 23.97
N THR A 12 -4.59 -1.63 25.02
CA THR A 12 -3.41 -2.15 25.73
C THR A 12 -2.45 -2.90 24.81
N GLY A 13 -2.96 -3.66 23.83
CA GLY A 13 -2.12 -4.36 22.86
C GLY A 13 -1.38 -3.41 21.92
N ILE A 14 -2.03 -2.33 21.51
CA ILE A 14 -1.41 -1.27 20.68
C ILE A 14 -0.34 -0.54 21.50
N ASP A 15 -0.68 -0.14 22.73
CA ASP A 15 0.23 0.58 23.61
C ASP A 15 1.46 -0.27 23.98
N LEU A 16 1.28 -1.58 24.19
CA LEU A 16 2.38 -2.50 24.43
C LEU A 16 3.35 -2.53 23.26
N ILE A 17 2.85 -2.66 22.03
CA ILE A 17 3.68 -2.68 20.82
C ILE A 17 4.39 -1.34 20.61
N ASN A 18 3.71 -0.22 20.87
CA ASN A 18 4.30 1.11 20.79
C ASN A 18 5.37 1.36 21.86
N THR A 19 5.29 0.68 23.01
CA THR A 19 6.31 0.79 24.08
C THR A 19 7.60 0.07 23.70
N ILE A 20 7.52 -0.96 22.84
CA ILE A 20 8.71 -1.65 22.34
C ILE A 20 9.38 -0.74 21.32
N SER A 21 10.36 0.06 21.76
CA SER A 21 11.12 0.97 20.90
C SER A 21 12.00 0.22 19.91
N ASN A 22 12.56 -0.92 20.33
CA ASN A 22 13.44 -1.73 19.50
C ASN A 22 12.67 -2.39 18.34
N ASP A 23 12.99 -1.97 17.11
CA ASP A 23 12.36 -2.47 15.89
C ASP A 23 12.76 -3.92 15.55
N LEU A 24 13.90 -4.39 16.06
CA LEU A 24 14.37 -5.76 15.87
C LEU A 24 13.44 -6.77 16.58
N LEU A 25 12.90 -6.43 17.75
CA LEU A 25 11.92 -7.25 18.47
C LEU A 25 10.52 -7.31 17.81
N LYS A 26 10.19 -6.34 16.94
CA LYS A 26 8.92 -6.27 16.19
C LYS A 26 9.07 -6.77 14.75
N SER A 27 10.27 -7.17 14.35
CA SER A 27 10.59 -7.57 12.97
C SER A 27 10.08 -8.97 12.64
N VAL A 28 9.22 -9.03 11.61
CA VAL A 28 8.75 -10.30 11.03
C VAL A 28 9.89 -11.10 10.37
N GLU A 29 10.89 -10.40 9.84
CA GLU A 29 12.05 -11.01 9.19
C GLU A 29 12.90 -11.79 10.18
N LEU A 30 13.15 -11.21 11.36
CA LEU A 30 13.91 -11.86 12.41
C LEU A 30 13.25 -13.17 12.81
N THR A 31 11.94 -13.16 13.10
CA THR A 31 11.16 -14.37 13.39
C THR A 31 11.29 -15.42 12.28
N GLY A 32 11.26 -15.00 11.00
CA GLY A 32 11.46 -15.89 9.87
C GLY A 32 12.85 -16.55 9.83
N ILE A 33 13.91 -15.80 10.18
CA ILE A 33 15.28 -16.33 10.27
C ILE A 33 15.38 -17.39 11.38
N TRP A 34 14.77 -17.13 12.54
CA TRP A 34 14.71 -18.08 13.67
C TRP A 34 14.04 -19.40 13.28
N GLU A 35 12.85 -19.33 12.71
CA GLU A 35 12.10 -20.50 12.24
C GLU A 35 12.88 -21.31 11.19
N ARG A 36 13.59 -20.60 10.29
CA ARG A 36 14.46 -21.26 9.32
C ARG A 36 15.62 -21.99 9.99
N LYS A 37 16.29 -21.38 10.97
CA LYS A 37 17.40 -22.02 11.70
C LYS A 37 16.92 -23.25 12.48
N LEU A 38 15.76 -23.17 13.13
CA LEU A 38 15.13 -24.32 13.80
C LEU A 38 14.92 -25.49 12.83
N ARG A 39 14.40 -25.22 11.62
CA ARG A 39 14.24 -26.25 10.56
C ARG A 39 15.57 -26.82 10.06
N LEU A 40 16.66 -26.06 10.12
CA LEU A 40 17.98 -26.55 9.72
C LEU A 40 18.57 -27.49 10.78
N ILE A 41 18.33 -27.19 12.07
CA ILE A 41 18.71 -28.05 13.19
C ILE A 41 17.94 -29.38 13.11
N GLU A 42 16.62 -29.33 12.86
CA GLU A 42 15.79 -30.52 12.66
C GLU A 42 16.35 -31.42 11.53
N LYS A 43 16.89 -30.82 10.48
CA LYS A 43 17.50 -31.52 9.34
C LYS A 43 18.96 -31.93 9.55
N GLY A 44 19.54 -31.67 10.72
CA GLY A 44 20.96 -31.92 11.02
C GLY A 44 21.93 -31.07 10.19
N LYS A 45 21.46 -29.99 9.56
CA LYS A 45 22.26 -29.09 8.70
C LYS A 45 22.81 -27.88 9.45
N TYR A 46 22.53 -27.77 10.74
CA TYR A 46 22.98 -26.67 11.57
C TYR A 46 23.14 -27.16 13.01
N GLU A 47 24.20 -26.70 13.67
CA GLU A 47 24.53 -27.14 15.02
C GLU A 47 23.66 -26.42 16.05
N ALA A 48 23.01 -27.18 16.93
CA ALA A 48 22.19 -26.61 18.00
C ALA A 48 23.00 -25.74 18.96
N LYS A 49 24.28 -26.04 19.17
CA LYS A 49 25.16 -25.26 20.03
C LYS A 49 25.40 -23.85 19.46
N SER A 50 25.74 -23.75 18.18
CA SER A 50 25.92 -22.47 17.49
C SER A 50 24.65 -21.63 17.52
N PHE A 51 23.48 -22.26 17.35
CA PHE A 51 22.18 -21.58 17.49
C PHE A 51 22.00 -20.96 18.89
N MET A 52 22.31 -21.73 19.94
CA MET A 52 22.17 -21.26 21.32
C MET A 52 23.14 -20.14 21.66
N ASP A 53 24.36 -20.19 21.13
CA ASP A 53 25.35 -19.14 21.35
C ASP A 53 24.94 -17.84 20.64
N GLU A 54 24.47 -17.92 19.39
CA GLU A 54 23.89 -16.77 18.68
C GLU A 54 22.66 -16.19 19.40
N MET A 55 21.82 -17.04 19.99
CA MET A 55 20.66 -16.60 20.79
C MET A 55 21.08 -15.85 22.04
N LYS A 56 22.08 -16.36 22.76
CA LYS A 56 22.62 -15.67 23.93
C LYS A 56 23.16 -14.30 23.55
N THR A 57 23.98 -14.22 22.50
CA THR A 57 24.54 -12.93 22.03
C THR A 57 23.43 -11.94 21.71
N MET A 58 22.43 -12.33 20.90
CA MET A 58 21.33 -11.45 20.55
C MET A 58 20.54 -10.97 21.77
N VAL A 59 20.21 -11.88 22.69
CA VAL A 59 19.48 -11.52 23.93
C VAL A 59 20.33 -10.59 24.80
N THR A 60 21.63 -10.83 24.93
CA THR A 60 22.54 -9.97 25.68
C THR A 60 22.58 -8.56 25.09
N ASP A 61 22.73 -8.44 23.77
CA ASP A 61 22.78 -7.16 23.07
C ASP A 61 21.46 -6.39 23.24
N LEU A 62 20.33 -7.08 23.07
CA LEU A 62 18.99 -6.52 23.29
C LEU A 62 18.78 -6.02 24.71
N VAL A 63 19.21 -6.78 25.73
CA VAL A 63 19.09 -6.35 27.13
C VAL A 63 19.94 -5.12 27.40
N VAL A 64 21.14 -5.05 26.83
CA VAL A 64 22.02 -3.87 26.97
C VAL A 64 21.40 -2.64 26.31
N GLU A 65 20.79 -2.81 25.14
CA GLU A 65 20.09 -1.74 24.42
C GLU A 65 18.88 -1.23 25.22
N VAL A 66 17.98 -2.13 25.64
CA VAL A 66 16.79 -1.77 26.42
C VAL A 66 17.14 -1.13 27.77
N LYS A 67 18.25 -1.53 28.41
CA LYS A 67 18.73 -0.89 29.64
C LYS A 67 19.24 0.53 29.43
N LYS A 68 19.72 0.86 28.23
CA LYS A 68 20.17 2.21 27.86
C LYS A 68 18.99 3.11 27.48
N GLU A 69 17.86 2.53 27.11
CA GLU A 69 16.63 3.25 26.79
C GLU A 69 15.90 3.67 28.07
N ASN A 70 15.51 4.96 28.16
CA ASN A 70 14.68 5.47 29.26
C ASN A 70 13.21 5.11 29.01
N ASN A 71 12.72 4.04 29.64
CA ASN A 71 11.34 3.58 29.44
C ASN A 71 10.30 4.37 30.25
N ALA A 72 9.23 4.78 29.60
CA ALA A 72 7.99 5.26 30.24
C ALA A 72 7.14 4.05 30.67
N ALA A 73 6.50 4.15 31.84
CA ALA A 73 5.66 3.07 32.38
C ALA A 73 4.41 2.83 31.50
N ILE A 74 4.09 1.56 31.23
CA ILE A 74 2.87 1.17 30.49
C ILE A 74 1.66 1.33 31.43
N PRO A 75 0.66 2.18 31.09
CA PRO A 75 -0.56 2.25 31.88
C PRO A 75 -1.39 0.97 31.69
N ILE A 76 -1.57 0.20 32.76
CA ILE A 76 -2.47 -0.96 32.76
C ILE A 76 -3.91 -0.44 32.85
N HIS A 77 -4.59 -0.36 31.70
CA HIS A 77 -6.01 -0.07 31.65
C HIS A 77 -6.80 -1.30 32.12
N LYS A 78 -7.43 -1.24 33.30
CA LYS A 78 -8.41 -2.24 33.72
C LYS A 78 -9.67 -2.08 32.85
N ASP A 79 -10.12 -3.18 32.24
CA ASP A 79 -11.35 -3.24 31.45
C ASP A 79 -12.57 -2.93 32.33
N GLU A 80 -12.95 -1.65 32.43
CA GLU A 80 -14.27 -1.28 32.94
C GLU A 80 -15.29 -1.28 31.81
N LYS A 81 -16.31 -2.12 32.00
CA LYS A 81 -17.47 -2.26 31.13
C LYS A 81 -18.11 -0.90 30.84
N LEU A 82 -18.36 -0.72 29.55
CA LEU A 82 -19.20 0.28 28.90
C LEU A 82 -20.38 0.75 29.78
N GLN A 83 -20.27 1.96 30.33
CA GLN A 83 -21.43 2.76 30.74
C GLN A 83 -21.36 4.14 30.10
N THR A 84 -22.28 4.36 29.17
CA THR A 84 -22.66 5.64 28.61
C THR A 84 -23.01 6.63 29.71
N LYS A 85 -22.26 7.72 29.85
CA LYS A 85 -22.75 9.01 30.36
C LYS A 85 -21.96 10.16 29.76
N ASN A 86 -22.69 11.03 29.06
CA ASN A 86 -22.24 12.33 28.60
C ASN A 86 -21.64 13.14 29.77
N LEU A 87 -20.38 13.56 29.65
CA LEU A 87 -19.94 14.87 30.14
C LEU A 87 -18.78 15.38 29.27
N LYS A 88 -19.00 16.57 28.72
CA LYS A 88 -17.98 17.42 28.13
C LYS A 88 -16.90 17.67 29.20
N THR A 89 -15.62 17.57 28.84
CA THR A 89 -14.62 18.66 28.89
C THR A 89 -13.27 18.12 28.44
N ASN A 90 -12.59 18.94 27.64
CA ASN A 90 -11.18 18.92 27.23
C ASN A 90 -10.28 17.85 27.88
N GLN A 91 -9.67 16.99 27.06
CA GLN A 91 -8.22 17.04 26.78
C GLN A 91 -7.80 15.91 25.81
N LYS A 92 -7.28 16.36 24.66
CA LYS A 92 -6.01 15.91 24.07
C LYS A 92 -5.83 14.39 23.85
N LEU A 93 -6.64 13.81 22.97
CA LEU A 93 -6.21 12.61 22.24
C LEU A 93 -5.18 13.04 21.18
N LYS A 94 -3.91 12.68 21.42
CA LYS A 94 -2.88 12.61 20.39
C LYS A 94 -3.34 11.57 19.36
N SER A 95 -3.98 12.03 18.30
CA SER A 95 -4.18 11.26 17.08
C SER A 95 -2.84 11.18 16.36
N GLU A 96 -2.36 9.94 16.20
CA GLU A 96 -1.57 9.46 15.06
C GLU A 96 -0.97 10.57 14.19
N THR A 97 0.31 10.87 14.46
CA THR A 97 1.14 11.75 13.63
C THR A 97 1.29 11.11 12.25
N ASN A 98 0.40 11.48 11.35
CA ASN A 98 0.80 11.67 9.98
C ASN A 98 1.81 12.81 9.97
N ASP A 99 3.11 12.51 9.86
CA ASP A 99 4.21 13.47 9.68
C ASP A 99 4.16 14.13 8.29
N LEU A 100 2.96 14.50 7.85
CA LEU A 100 2.72 15.16 6.58
C LEU A 100 2.76 16.66 6.82
N THR A 101 3.84 17.29 6.38
CA THR A 101 3.99 18.75 6.40
C THR A 101 3.01 19.39 5.43
N CYS A 102 2.43 20.53 5.83
CA CYS A 102 1.50 21.28 4.99
C CYS A 102 2.18 21.72 3.69
N PRO A 103 1.61 21.42 2.51
CA PRO A 103 2.22 21.79 1.22
C PRO A 103 2.16 23.29 0.96
N LYS A 104 1.22 24.01 1.60
CA LYS A 104 1.05 25.47 1.45
C LYS A 104 2.10 26.27 2.21
N CYS A 105 2.29 25.99 3.50
CA CYS A 105 3.22 26.76 4.34
C CYS A 105 4.56 26.08 4.56
N LYS A 106 4.66 24.75 4.37
CA LYS A 106 5.86 23.91 4.60
C LYS A 106 6.49 23.99 6.00
N GLN A 107 5.86 24.70 6.93
CA GLN A 107 6.36 24.95 8.28
C GLN A 107 5.66 24.07 9.32
N PHE A 108 4.38 23.79 9.12
CA PHE A 108 3.52 23.15 10.11
C PHE A 108 2.96 21.82 9.60
N PRO A 109 2.73 20.83 10.49
CA PRO A 109 2.12 19.57 10.12
C PRO A 109 0.63 19.74 9.79
N LEU A 110 0.08 18.76 9.07
CA LEU A 110 -1.35 18.64 8.83
C LEU A 110 -2.02 17.91 10.00
N ILE A 111 -3.12 18.48 10.48
CA ILE A 111 -3.97 17.92 11.54
C ILE A 111 -5.26 17.42 10.92
N LYS A 112 -5.67 16.23 11.33
CA LYS A 112 -6.97 15.65 10.98
C LYS A 112 -8.07 16.23 11.88
N GLY A 113 -9.04 16.93 11.28
CA GLY A 113 -10.26 17.38 11.95
C GLY A 113 -11.42 16.39 11.80
N ASN A 114 -12.65 16.83 12.08
CA ASN A 114 -13.83 15.95 11.95
C ASN A 114 -14.32 15.79 10.50
N THR A 115 -14.07 16.79 9.66
CA THR A 115 -14.59 16.85 8.28
C THR A 115 -13.49 17.09 7.23
N ALA A 116 -12.27 17.44 7.67
CA ALA A 116 -11.18 17.86 6.81
C ALA A 116 -9.82 17.66 7.49
N TYR A 117 -8.76 17.52 6.69
CA TYR A 117 -7.39 17.77 7.12
C TYR A 117 -7.08 19.26 6.94
N GLY A 118 -6.42 19.88 7.92
CA GLY A 118 -6.05 21.29 7.87
C GLY A 118 -4.64 21.53 8.41
N CYS A 119 -4.05 22.67 8.07
CA CYS A 119 -2.73 23.05 8.60
C CYS A 119 -2.79 23.36 10.11
N ALA A 120 -1.81 22.88 10.88
CA ALA A 120 -1.67 23.25 12.30
C ALA A 120 -1.43 24.77 12.48
N GLY A 121 -0.76 25.40 11.51
CA GLY A 121 -0.50 26.84 11.47
C GLY A 121 -1.68 27.69 11.02
N TYR A 122 -2.93 27.23 11.17
CA TYR A 122 -4.12 28.03 10.81
C TYR A 122 -4.17 29.37 11.55
N LYS A 123 -3.77 29.38 12.82
CA LYS A 123 -3.67 30.59 13.65
C LYS A 123 -2.57 31.55 13.19
N GLU A 124 -1.54 31.02 12.55
CA GLU A 124 -0.41 31.77 11.97
C GLU A 124 -0.70 32.25 10.52
N GLY A 125 -1.95 32.10 10.06
CA GLY A 125 -2.41 32.59 8.75
C GLY A 125 -2.47 31.56 7.63
N CYS A 126 -2.18 30.28 7.88
CA CYS A 126 -2.28 29.22 6.86
C CYS A 126 -3.69 28.60 6.80
N ASP A 127 -4.51 29.02 5.84
CA ASP A 127 -5.88 28.53 5.59
C ASP A 127 -5.99 27.16 4.86
N PHE A 128 -4.88 26.45 4.64
CA PHE A 128 -4.90 25.18 3.90
C PHE A 128 -5.81 24.14 4.56
N LYS A 129 -6.79 23.64 3.79
CA LYS A 129 -7.81 22.69 4.24
C LYS A 129 -8.30 21.81 3.09
N ILE A 130 -8.37 20.50 3.33
CA ILE A 130 -8.92 19.51 2.39
C ILE A 130 -9.99 18.69 3.11
N ASN A 131 -11.23 18.71 2.62
CA ASN A 131 -12.32 17.92 3.18
C ASN A 131 -12.10 16.42 2.98
N PHE A 132 -12.69 15.57 3.83
CA PHE A 132 -12.58 14.11 3.65
C PHE A 132 -13.36 13.60 2.44
N VAL A 133 -14.48 14.26 2.15
CA VAL A 133 -15.33 13.98 1.00
C VAL A 133 -15.13 15.10 0.00
N ASN A 134 -14.57 14.76 -1.16
CA ASN A 134 -14.41 15.67 -2.29
C ASN A 134 -15.09 15.05 -3.51
N TYR A 135 -15.86 15.85 -4.24
CA TYR A 135 -16.60 15.41 -5.43
C TYR A 135 -17.41 14.12 -5.18
N GLY A 136 -18.10 14.05 -4.02
CA GLY A 136 -18.94 12.91 -3.64
C GLY A 136 -18.20 11.63 -3.25
N LYS A 137 -16.85 11.65 -3.15
CA LYS A 137 -16.04 10.49 -2.79
C LYS A 137 -15.17 10.78 -1.56
N LYS A 138 -15.13 9.82 -0.63
CA LYS A 138 -14.21 9.85 0.51
C LYS A 138 -12.83 9.39 0.07
N LEU A 139 -11.79 10.16 0.39
CA LEU A 139 -10.41 9.79 0.12
C LEU A 139 -9.90 8.80 1.17
N SER A 140 -9.17 7.77 0.73
CA SER A 140 -8.42 6.90 1.65
C SER A 140 -7.16 7.60 2.16
N GLN A 141 -6.58 7.09 3.24
CA GLN A 141 -5.35 7.66 3.81
C GLN A 141 -4.22 7.72 2.78
N ASN A 142 -3.92 6.60 2.10
CA ASN A 142 -2.89 6.57 1.05
C ASN A 142 -3.14 7.56 -0.09
N GLN A 143 -4.41 7.79 -0.47
CA GLN A 143 -4.75 8.77 -1.51
C GLN A 143 -4.53 10.20 -1.03
N PHE A 144 -4.78 10.46 0.26
CA PHE A 144 -4.48 11.73 0.89
C PHE A 144 -2.97 11.95 0.94
N ASP A 145 -2.21 10.93 1.35
CA ASP A 145 -0.74 11.01 1.42
C ASP A 145 -0.13 11.27 0.03
N ASP A 146 -0.61 10.57 -1.01
CA ASP A 146 -0.22 10.82 -2.40
C ASP A 146 -0.53 12.26 -2.83
N LEU A 147 -1.70 12.79 -2.47
CA LEU A 147 -2.09 14.16 -2.80
C LEU A 147 -1.18 15.20 -2.14
N ILE A 148 -0.77 14.98 -0.89
CA ILE A 148 0.12 15.90 -0.16
C ILE A 148 1.56 15.78 -0.63
N CYS A 149 2.11 14.57 -0.75
CA CYS A 149 3.50 14.34 -1.13
C CYS A 149 3.78 14.61 -2.62
N LYS A 150 2.87 14.21 -3.50
CA LYS A 150 3.06 14.28 -4.96
C LYS A 150 2.27 15.41 -5.62
N GLY A 151 1.43 16.12 -4.85
CA GLY A 151 0.52 17.15 -5.36
C GLY A 151 -0.67 16.61 -6.15
N LYS A 152 -0.76 15.29 -6.38
CA LYS A 152 -1.78 14.64 -7.21
C LYS A 152 -2.09 13.21 -6.76
N THR A 153 -3.33 12.77 -6.94
CA THR A 153 -3.75 11.38 -6.70
C THR A 153 -3.60 10.51 -7.95
N PRO A 154 -3.54 9.17 -7.79
CA PRO A 154 -3.73 8.24 -8.90
C PRO A 154 -5.12 8.39 -9.54
N LEU A 155 -5.34 7.73 -10.68
CA LEU A 155 -6.66 7.73 -11.33
C LEU A 155 -7.71 7.09 -10.41
N LEU A 156 -8.64 7.90 -9.91
CA LEU A 156 -9.72 7.48 -9.03
C LEU A 156 -11.04 7.46 -9.81
N LYS A 157 -11.74 6.33 -9.73
CA LYS A 157 -13.09 6.17 -10.29
C LYS A 157 -14.16 6.59 -9.29
N GLY A 158 -15.29 7.09 -9.79
CA GLY A 158 -16.51 7.28 -8.99
C GLY A 158 -16.62 8.62 -8.29
N PHE A 159 -16.02 9.68 -8.84
CA PHE A 159 -16.38 11.05 -8.47
C PHE A 159 -17.75 11.39 -9.04
N ILE A 160 -18.52 12.21 -8.33
CA ILE A 160 -19.88 12.59 -8.72
C ILE A 160 -19.87 14.05 -9.13
N ILE A 161 -20.13 14.31 -10.42
CA ILE A 161 -20.31 15.65 -10.98
C ILE A 161 -21.61 15.64 -11.77
N ASN A 162 -22.50 16.58 -11.49
CA ASN A 162 -23.81 16.69 -12.15
C ASN A 162 -24.59 15.35 -12.18
N LYS A 163 -24.56 14.60 -11.07
CA LYS A 163 -25.16 13.25 -10.90
C LYS A 163 -24.55 12.13 -11.76
N GLN A 164 -23.48 12.40 -12.51
CA GLN A 164 -22.75 11.39 -13.28
C GLN A 164 -21.47 10.96 -12.55
N LYS A 165 -21.16 9.66 -12.65
CA LYS A 165 -19.92 9.09 -12.09
C LYS A 165 -18.79 9.27 -13.10
N VAL A 166 -17.82 10.11 -12.77
CA VAL A 166 -16.63 10.37 -13.57
C VAL A 166 -15.38 9.78 -12.92
N SER A 167 -14.37 9.50 -13.74
CA SER A 167 -13.04 9.11 -13.28
C SER A 167 -12.08 10.28 -13.48
N GLY A 168 -11.16 10.47 -12.56
CA GLY A 168 -10.21 11.57 -12.65
C GLY A 168 -9.13 11.50 -11.59
N ARG A 169 -8.29 12.53 -11.57
CA ARG A 169 -7.22 12.73 -10.59
C ARG A 169 -7.51 13.99 -9.81
N LEU A 170 -7.28 13.96 -8.52
CA LEU A 170 -7.32 15.16 -7.70
C LEU A 170 -5.92 15.75 -7.69
N GLN A 171 -5.81 17.06 -7.90
CA GLN A 171 -4.55 17.78 -7.90
C GLN A 171 -4.71 19.08 -7.12
N LEU A 172 -3.63 19.54 -6.50
CA LEU A 172 -3.56 20.89 -5.93
C LEU A 172 -3.10 21.86 -7.03
N ASN A 173 -3.85 22.94 -7.24
CA ASN A 173 -3.42 24.04 -8.11
C ASN A 173 -2.39 24.94 -7.40
N ASP A 174 -1.89 25.97 -8.09
CA ASP A 174 -0.89 26.92 -7.53
C ASP A 174 -1.40 27.70 -6.31
N ARG A 175 -2.72 27.73 -6.11
CA ARG A 175 -3.38 28.32 -4.93
C ARG A 175 -3.65 27.29 -3.83
N PHE A 176 -3.13 26.07 -3.97
CA PHE A 176 -3.34 24.93 -3.07
C PHE A 176 -4.81 24.54 -2.87
N GLN A 177 -5.65 24.80 -3.87
CA GLN A 177 -7.04 24.36 -3.93
C GLN A 177 -7.14 23.04 -4.68
N LEU A 178 -8.08 22.20 -4.24
CA LEU A 178 -8.30 20.87 -4.79
C LEU A 178 -9.11 20.93 -6.10
N ILE A 179 -8.45 20.66 -7.22
CA ILE A 179 -9.08 20.54 -8.54
C ILE A 179 -9.23 19.06 -8.93
N LEU A 180 -10.35 18.71 -9.56
CA LEU A 180 -10.52 17.42 -10.23
C LEU A 180 -10.15 17.56 -11.70
N LEU A 181 -9.06 16.93 -12.10
CA LEU A 181 -8.72 16.71 -13.49
C LEU A 181 -9.48 15.47 -13.96
N GLN A 182 -10.55 15.70 -14.71
CA GLN A 182 -11.30 14.63 -15.36
C GLN A 182 -10.42 14.04 -16.46
N ASP A 183 -10.12 12.76 -16.35
CA ASP A 183 -9.66 12.01 -17.51
C ASP A 183 -10.93 11.72 -18.33
N ASN A 184 -11.45 12.75 -19.02
CA ASN A 184 -12.45 12.60 -20.10
C ASN A 184 -11.81 11.96 -21.34
N ALA A 185 -10.87 11.04 -21.13
CA ALA A 185 -10.68 9.98 -22.10
C ALA A 185 -11.95 9.14 -21.99
N PRO A 186 -12.79 9.04 -23.04
CA PRO A 186 -13.80 7.98 -23.08
C PRO A 186 -13.06 6.72 -22.70
N ALA A 187 -13.61 5.92 -21.77
CA ALA A 187 -13.00 4.69 -21.31
C ALA A 187 -12.31 4.04 -22.50
N ARG A 188 -10.98 4.19 -22.58
CA ARG A 188 -10.22 3.57 -23.65
C ARG A 188 -10.32 2.11 -23.27
N LYS A 189 -11.37 1.46 -23.78
CA LYS A 189 -11.17 0.21 -24.50
C LYS A 189 -9.94 0.53 -25.34
N SER A 190 -8.77 0.10 -24.88
CA SER A 190 -7.71 -0.17 -25.81
C SER A 190 -8.40 -1.05 -26.84
N LYS A 191 -8.73 -0.46 -28.00
CA LYS A 191 -8.77 -1.24 -29.23
C LYS A 191 -7.34 -1.75 -29.34
N GLU A 192 -7.03 -2.82 -28.61
CA GLU A 192 -6.06 -3.79 -29.05
C GLU A 192 -6.57 -4.15 -30.43
N ALA A 193 -5.98 -3.55 -31.46
CA ALA A 193 -6.01 -4.13 -32.78
C ALA A 193 -5.47 -5.55 -32.56
N GLY A 194 -6.38 -6.51 -32.43
CA GLY A 194 -6.03 -7.86 -32.05
C GLY A 194 -5.04 -8.38 -33.07
N LEU A 195 -3.81 -8.63 -32.63
CA LEU A 195 -2.75 -9.16 -33.47
C LEU A 195 -3.24 -10.47 -34.08
N ASN A 196 -3.13 -10.60 -35.41
CA ASN A 196 -3.47 -11.85 -36.07
C ASN A 196 -2.40 -12.90 -35.74
N CYS A 197 -2.83 -14.13 -35.50
CA CYS A 197 -1.94 -15.23 -35.22
C CYS A 197 -1.13 -15.56 -36.47
N PRO A 198 0.21 -15.53 -36.43
CA PRO A 198 1.04 -15.81 -37.61
C PRO A 198 0.86 -17.25 -38.10
N ASN A 199 0.60 -18.19 -37.18
CA ASN A 199 0.47 -19.61 -37.51
C ASN A 199 -0.81 -19.92 -38.32
N CYS A 200 -1.97 -19.41 -37.91
CA CYS A 200 -3.24 -19.74 -38.58
C CYS A 200 -3.84 -18.60 -39.40
N LYS A 201 -3.28 -17.39 -39.32
CA LYS A 201 -3.70 -16.12 -39.98
C LYS A 201 -5.14 -15.65 -39.73
N THR A 202 -5.99 -16.53 -39.19
CA THR A 202 -7.42 -16.37 -38.99
C THR A 202 -7.77 -16.16 -37.52
N GLY A 203 -7.01 -16.77 -36.61
CA GLY A 203 -7.15 -16.56 -35.17
C GLY A 203 -6.48 -15.27 -34.72
N LYS A 204 -7.04 -14.63 -33.70
CA LYS A 204 -6.41 -13.51 -32.97
C LYS A 204 -5.54 -14.03 -31.82
N ILE A 205 -4.47 -13.31 -31.52
CA ILE A 205 -3.64 -13.53 -30.34
C ILE A 205 -4.33 -12.96 -29.11
N LEU A 206 -4.45 -13.78 -28.07
CA LEU A 206 -5.07 -13.45 -26.79
C LEU A 206 -4.01 -13.54 -25.69
N LYS A 207 -4.06 -12.61 -24.73
CA LYS A 207 -3.23 -12.64 -23.52
C LYS A 207 -3.87 -13.57 -22.48
N GLY A 208 -3.17 -14.65 -22.14
CA GLY A 208 -3.53 -15.57 -21.05
C GLY A 208 -2.87 -15.20 -19.72
N LYS A 209 -2.92 -16.13 -18.75
CA LYS A 209 -2.28 -15.93 -17.42
C LYS A 209 -0.76 -16.06 -17.44
N SER A 210 -0.20 -16.87 -18.34
CA SER A 210 1.24 -17.18 -18.41
C SER A 210 1.82 -17.13 -19.82
N ALA A 211 1.00 -16.85 -20.83
CA ALA A 211 1.40 -16.84 -22.23
C ALA A 211 0.41 -16.06 -23.10
N TYR A 212 0.88 -15.56 -24.25
CA TYR A 212 0.05 -15.18 -25.38
C TYR A 212 -0.27 -16.44 -26.20
N GLY A 213 -1.52 -16.63 -26.59
CA GLY A 213 -1.95 -17.81 -27.34
C GLY A 213 -2.97 -17.49 -28.42
N CYS A 214 -3.12 -18.39 -29.40
CA CYS A 214 -4.14 -18.23 -30.43
C CYS A 214 -5.55 -18.46 -29.88
N SER A 215 -6.51 -17.63 -30.28
CA SER A 215 -7.96 -17.84 -30.03
C SER A 215 -8.50 -19.17 -30.58
N ARG A 216 -7.88 -19.70 -31.65
CA ARG A 216 -8.24 -20.99 -32.29
C ARG A 216 -7.40 -22.17 -31.77
N PHE A 217 -6.90 -22.09 -30.52
CA PHE A 217 -6.07 -23.15 -29.94
C PHE A 217 -6.78 -24.51 -29.88
N ARG A 218 -8.06 -24.52 -29.51
CA ARG A 218 -8.88 -25.75 -29.47
C ARG A 218 -9.27 -26.28 -30.85
N GLU A 219 -9.10 -25.48 -31.89
CA GLU A 219 -9.38 -25.82 -33.29
C GLU A 219 -8.11 -26.26 -34.04
N GLY A 220 -7.01 -26.50 -33.32
CA GLY A 220 -5.76 -27.06 -33.85
C GLY A 220 -4.59 -26.08 -33.96
N CYS A 221 -4.79 -24.77 -33.70
CA CYS A 221 -3.71 -23.79 -33.76
C CYS A 221 -2.94 -23.67 -32.43
N HIS A 222 -1.88 -24.46 -32.26
CA HIS A 222 -1.10 -24.55 -31.02
C HIS A 222 -0.10 -23.38 -30.81
N PHE A 223 -0.32 -22.22 -31.42
CA PHE A 223 0.58 -21.08 -31.28
C PHE A 223 0.54 -20.51 -29.85
N LEU A 224 1.72 -20.44 -29.21
CA LEU A 224 1.87 -20.04 -27.81
C LEU A 224 3.23 -19.36 -27.55
N ILE A 225 3.22 -18.13 -27.04
CA ILE A 225 4.41 -17.42 -26.57
C ILE A 225 4.33 -17.26 -25.05
N ARG A 226 5.18 -17.97 -24.31
CA ARG A 226 5.29 -17.86 -22.85
C ARG A 226 5.87 -16.52 -22.42
N PHE A 227 5.33 -15.93 -21.35
CA PHE A 227 5.82 -14.64 -20.84
C PHE A 227 7.29 -14.69 -20.42
N ASP A 228 7.74 -15.77 -19.79
CA ASP A 228 9.14 -15.92 -19.38
C ASP A 228 10.11 -15.91 -20.58
N LYS A 229 9.70 -16.49 -21.72
CA LYS A 229 10.50 -16.47 -22.95
C LYS A 229 10.51 -15.10 -23.59
N LEU A 230 9.37 -14.40 -23.57
CA LEU A 230 9.25 -13.04 -24.07
C LEU A 230 10.14 -12.07 -23.28
N LEU A 231 10.09 -12.16 -21.94
CA LEU A 231 10.90 -11.34 -21.04
C LEU A 231 12.40 -11.59 -21.24
N LYS A 232 12.83 -12.85 -21.34
CA LYS A 232 14.24 -13.20 -21.59
C LYS A 232 14.78 -12.69 -22.92
N LYS A 233 13.94 -12.62 -23.97
CA LYS A 233 14.39 -12.31 -25.33
C LYS A 233 14.26 -10.84 -25.71
N TYR A 234 13.25 -10.14 -25.18
CA TYR A 234 12.93 -8.75 -25.55
C TYR A 234 12.83 -7.81 -24.34
N ASN A 235 13.07 -8.29 -23.12
CA ASN A 235 12.99 -7.51 -21.88
C ASN A 235 11.65 -6.76 -21.70
N THR A 236 10.56 -7.34 -22.18
CA THR A 236 9.20 -6.77 -22.13
C THR A 236 8.16 -7.86 -21.91
N ASP A 237 7.06 -7.52 -21.23
CA ASP A 237 5.89 -8.37 -20.99
C ASP A 237 4.73 -8.07 -21.97
N VAL A 238 4.91 -7.07 -22.82
CA VAL A 238 3.94 -6.65 -23.85
C VAL A 238 4.34 -7.22 -25.20
N LEU A 239 3.41 -7.94 -25.84
CA LEU A 239 3.59 -8.42 -27.20
C LEU A 239 3.09 -7.35 -28.19
N THR A 240 4.02 -6.75 -28.94
CA THR A 240 3.74 -5.80 -30.03
C THR A 240 3.79 -6.50 -31.40
N GLU A 241 3.27 -5.84 -32.45
CA GLU A 241 3.31 -6.37 -33.82
C GLU A 241 4.75 -6.60 -34.32
N GLU A 242 5.66 -5.68 -33.97
CA GLU A 242 7.09 -5.79 -34.29
C GLU A 242 7.73 -7.02 -33.66
N ILE A 243 7.44 -7.27 -32.38
CA ILE A 243 7.96 -8.45 -31.67
C ILE A 243 7.37 -9.73 -32.25
N LEU A 244 6.09 -9.71 -32.64
CA LEU A 244 5.42 -10.85 -33.27
C LEU A 244 6.05 -11.20 -34.63
N LEU A 245 6.35 -10.20 -35.47
CA LEU A 245 7.07 -10.37 -36.73
C LEU A 245 8.51 -10.89 -36.52
N MET A 246 9.19 -10.43 -35.48
CA MET A 246 10.52 -10.95 -35.11
C MET A 246 10.46 -12.38 -34.55
N TRP A 247 9.31 -12.79 -33.99
CA TRP A 247 9.08 -14.13 -33.48
C TRP A 247 8.88 -15.13 -34.63
N GLU A 248 8.12 -14.76 -35.66
CA GLU A 248 7.85 -15.59 -36.85
C GLU A 248 9.11 -15.95 -37.63
N LYS A 249 10.12 -15.07 -37.68
CA LYS A 249 11.35 -15.29 -38.47
C LYS A 249 12.37 -16.25 -37.83
N ARG A 250 12.12 -16.79 -36.64
CA ARG A 250 13.15 -17.49 -35.83
C ARG A 250 12.71 -18.84 -35.24
N GLU A 251 11.64 -19.43 -35.75
CA GLU A 251 11.26 -20.84 -35.53
C GLU A 251 10.94 -21.48 -36.89
#